data_AF-A0A496LGB8-F1
#
_entry.id   AF-A0A496LGB8-F1
#
_cell.length_a   1.000
_cell.length_b   1.000
_cell.length_c   1.000
_cell.angle_alpha   90.00
_cell.angle_beta   90.00
_cell.angle_gamma   90.00
#
_symmetry.space_group_name_H-M   'P 1'
#
loop_
_entity.id
_entity.type
_entity.pdbx_description
1 polymer ?
#
loop_
_entity_poly.entity_id
_entity_poly.type
_entity_poly.pdbx_seq_one_letter_code
_entity_poly.pdbx_strand_id
1 'polypeptide(L)' 'VIPGVNMDHVPQIAKKAKEWQADIMNCMAMIPVHDTPFANIKSPSNEEIRSMRKLIGGSIHQMTHCSRCRADACGKLCEK' A
#
# COMPACT_ATOMS: atom_id res chain seq x y z
N VAL A 1 0.90 2.36 -3.99
CA VAL A 1 1.00 3.83 -4.01
C VAL A 1 2.24 4.21 -4.79
N ILE A 2 2.05 5.01 -5.84
CA ILE A 2 3.07 5.38 -6.82
C ILE A 2 3.14 6.92 -6.86
N PRO A 3 4.30 7.52 -6.53
CA PRO A 3 4.50 8.95 -6.64
C PRO A 3 4.31 9.44 -8.06
N GLY A 4 3.63 10.58 -8.22
CA GLY A 4 3.31 11.16 -9.52
C GLY A 4 2.24 10.43 -10.36
N VAL A 5 1.71 9.29 -9.89
CA VAL A 5 0.67 8.53 -10.62
C VAL A 5 -0.64 8.44 -9.84
N ASN A 6 -0.61 7.99 -8.57
CA ASN A 6 -1.86 7.74 -7.86
C ASN A 6 -1.90 8.18 -6.40
N MET A 7 -0.89 8.91 -5.89
CA MET A 7 -0.89 9.37 -4.49
C MET A 7 -2.14 10.17 -4.14
N ASP A 8 -2.51 11.16 -4.96
CA ASP A 8 -3.68 12.00 -4.71
C ASP A 8 -5.01 11.26 -4.96
N HIS A 9 -4.96 10.15 -5.70
CA HIS A 9 -6.14 9.35 -6.05
C HIS A 9 -6.45 8.26 -5.01
N VAL A 10 -5.48 7.85 -4.16
CA VAL A 10 -5.68 6.79 -3.16
C VAL A 10 -6.92 7.01 -2.26
N PRO A 11 -7.23 8.24 -1.77
CA PRO A 11 -8.42 8.45 -0.96
C PRO A 11 -9.73 8.15 -1.68
N GLN A 12 -9.81 8.42 -2.99
CA GLN A 12 -11.01 8.11 -3.78
C GLN A 12 -11.14 6.60 -3.99
N ILE A 13 -10.01 5.91 -4.25
CA ILE A 13 -9.95 4.45 -4.33
C ILE A 13 -10.42 3.80 -3.01
N ALA A 14 -9.98 4.32 -1.87
CA ALA A 14 -10.36 3.81 -0.56
C ALA A 14 -11.87 3.97 -0.28
N LYS A 15 -12.45 5.13 -0.63
CA LYS A 15 -13.90 5.35 -0.55
C LYS A 15 -14.65 4.37 -1.45
N LYS A 16 -14.20 4.18 -2.70
CA LYS A 16 -14.82 3.26 -3.65
C LYS A 16 -14.75 1.81 -3.18
N ALA A 17 -13.60 1.38 -2.64
CA ALA A 17 -13.46 0.05 -2.07
C ALA A 17 -14.42 -0.17 -0.89
N LYS A 18 -14.65 0.86 -0.06
CA LYS A 18 -15.64 0.80 1.02
C LYS A 18 -17.08 0.69 0.49
N GLU A 19 -17.43 1.42 -0.57
CA GLU A 19 -18.73 1.28 -1.24
C GLU A 19 -18.95 -0.14 -1.76
N TRP A 20 -17.89 -0.81 -2.22
CA TRP A 20 -17.88 -2.22 -2.61
C TRP A 20 -17.78 -3.20 -1.44
N GLN A 21 -17.95 -2.72 -0.21
CA GLN A 21 -17.97 -3.53 1.02
C GLN A 21 -16.66 -4.25 1.33
N ALA A 22 -15.51 -3.73 0.86
CA ALA A 22 -14.22 -4.25 1.30
C ALA A 22 -14.00 -3.95 2.80
N ASP A 23 -13.51 -4.94 3.54
CA ASP A 23 -13.26 -4.82 4.99
C ASP A 23 -11.94 -4.11 5.29
N ILE A 24 -10.89 -4.46 4.54
CA ILE A 24 -9.51 -3.99 4.75
C ILE A 24 -8.84 -3.66 3.41
N MET A 25 -8.04 -2.61 3.40
CA MET A 25 -7.18 -2.24 2.28
C MET A 25 -5.71 -2.31 2.71
N ASN A 26 -4.89 -2.97 1.90
CA ASN A 26 -3.43 -2.97 2.09
C ASN A 26 -2.78 -1.91 1.20
N CYS A 27 -2.59 -0.72 1.76
CA CYS A 27 -1.91 0.37 1.08
C CYS A 27 -0.38 0.20 1.16
N MET A 28 0.25 -0.20 0.05
CA MET A 28 1.69 -0.48 -0.04
C MET A 28 2.45 0.56 -0.87
N ALA A 29 3.70 0.86 -0.49
CA ALA A 29 4.64 1.60 -1.33
C ALA A 29 5.05 0.75 -2.55
N MET A 30 5.09 1.40 -3.72
CA MET A 30 5.66 0.80 -4.93
C MET A 30 7.16 0.59 -4.77
N ILE A 31 7.65 -0.56 -5.24
CA ILE A 31 9.07 -0.87 -5.30
C ILE A 31 9.54 -0.58 -6.73
N PRO A 32 10.56 0.25 -6.93
CA PRO A 32 11.18 0.42 -8.24
C PRO A 32 11.96 -0.86 -8.56
N VAL A 33 11.62 -1.51 -9.67
CA VAL A 33 12.26 -2.75 -10.12
C VAL A 33 12.91 -2.49 -11.48
N HIS A 34 14.14 -2.95 -11.65
CA HIS A 34 14.88 -2.86 -12.92
C HIS A 34 14.07 -3.47 -14.08
N ASP A 35 14.22 -2.91 -15.29
CA ASP A 35 13.48 -3.30 -16.49
C ASP A 35 11.94 -3.25 -16.40
N THR A 36 11.39 -2.44 -15.48
CA THR A 36 9.95 -2.19 -15.41
C THR A 36 9.60 -0.73 -15.74
N PRO A 37 8.37 -0.43 -16.19
CA PRO A 37 7.97 0.95 -16.55
C PRO A 37 8.15 2.00 -15.45
N PHE A 38 8.20 1.58 -14.18
CA PHE A 38 8.35 2.47 -13.03
C PHE A 38 9.73 2.39 -12.37
N ALA A 39 10.73 1.78 -13.02
CA ALA A 39 12.08 1.62 -12.50
C ALA A 39 12.72 2.94 -12.04
N ASN A 40 12.43 4.04 -12.74
CA ASN A 40 13.02 5.36 -12.48
C ASN A 40 12.20 6.22 -11.50
N ILE A 41 11.07 5.71 -11.00
CA ILE A 41 10.25 6.44 -10.03
C ILE A 41 10.77 6.10 -8.63
N LYS A 42 11.00 7.12 -7.80
CA LYS A 42 11.39 6.90 -6.39
C LYS A 42 10.24 6.24 -5.63
N SER A 43 10.55 5.24 -4.78
CA SER A 43 9.58 4.70 -3.83
C SER A 43 9.07 5.81 -2.90
N PRO A 44 7.77 5.82 -2.54
CA PRO A 44 7.30 6.62 -1.41
C PRO A 44 8.11 6.27 -0.16
N SER A 45 8.35 7.28 0.66
CA SER A 45 8.92 7.15 2.00
C SER A 45 7.96 6.44 2.95
N ASN A 46 8.50 5.90 4.04
CA ASN A 46 7.71 5.28 5.09
C ASN A 46 6.72 6.27 5.74
N GLU A 47 7.10 7.53 5.85
CA GLU A 47 6.26 8.59 6.39
C GLU A 47 5.09 8.89 5.46
N GLU A 48 5.32 9.03 4.15
CA GLU A 48 4.26 9.25 3.17
C GLU A 48 3.23 8.10 3.18
N ILE A 49 3.67 6.85 3.25
CA ILE A 49 2.76 5.70 3.36
C ILE A 49 2.00 5.71 4.69
N ARG A 50 2.66 6.03 5.81
CA ARG A 50 2.01 6.11 7.12
C ARG A 50 0.94 7.20 7.12
N SER A 51 1.26 8.38 6.59
CA SER A 51 0.33 9.50 6.44
C SER A 51 -0.83 9.14 5.52
N MET A 52 -0.56 8.46 4.40
CA MET A 52 -1.60 7.98 3.48
C MET A 52 -2.54 6.99 4.17
N ARG A 53 -2.01 6.01 4.91
CA ARG A 53 -2.81 5.05 5.69
C ARG A 53 -3.67 5.76 6.73
N LYS A 54 -3.12 6.74 7.45
CA LYS A 54 -3.87 7.55 8.43
C LYS A 54 -5.01 8.31 7.75
N LEU A 55 -4.74 8.92 6.59
CA LEU A 55 -5.72 9.68 5.81
C LEU A 55 -6.90 8.81 5.37
N ILE A 56 -6.63 7.64 4.79
CA ILE A 56 -7.67 6.76 4.24
C ILE A 56 -8.29 5.82 5.29
N GLY A 57 -7.67 5.70 6.47
CA GLY A 57 -8.14 4.87 7.57
C GLY A 57 -9.53 5.24 8.11
N GLY A 58 -9.97 6.49 7.89
CA GLY A 58 -11.35 6.89 8.17
C GLY A 58 -12.38 6.33 7.20
N SER A 59 -11.97 5.84 6.03
CA SER A 59 -12.88 5.24 5.02
C SER A 59 -12.88 3.71 5.06
N ILE A 60 -11.70 3.09 5.20
CA ILE A 60 -11.56 1.62 5.22
C ILE A 60 -10.39 1.23 6.11
N HIS A 61 -10.53 0.11 6.83
CA HIS A 61 -9.49 -0.38 7.73
C HIS A 61 -8.19 -0.63 6.94
N GLN A 62 -7.04 -0.32 7.56
CA GLN A 62 -5.75 -0.40 6.90
C GLN A 62 -4.89 -1.53 7.45
N MET A 63 -4.31 -2.33 6.55
CA MET A 63 -3.30 -3.30 6.93
C MET A 63 -1.97 -2.61 7.27
N THR A 64 -1.43 -2.89 8.46
CA THR A 64 -0.19 -2.27 8.98
C THR A 64 0.98 -3.25 9.16
N HIS A 65 0.72 -4.56 9.14
CA HIS A 65 1.72 -5.61 9.42
C HIS A 65 2.31 -6.28 8.15
N CYS A 66 1.96 -5.79 6.95
CA CYS A 66 2.40 -6.42 5.71
C CYS A 66 3.94 -6.40 5.58
N SER A 67 4.55 -7.59 5.53
CA SER A 67 6.01 -7.78 5.37
C SER A 67 6.46 -7.95 3.92
N ARG A 68 5.54 -7.85 2.96
CA ARG A 68 5.79 -8.14 1.52
C ARG A 68 6.34 -9.55 1.31
N CYS A 69 5.54 -10.53 1.74
CA CYS A 69 5.92 -11.93 1.68
C CYS A 69 6.31 -12.33 0.26
N ARG A 70 7.32 -13.20 0.15
CA ARG A 70 7.59 -13.92 -1.08
C ARG A 70 6.52 -14.99 -1.29
N ALA A 71 6.36 -15.42 -2.55
CA ALA A 71 5.43 -16.50 -2.90
C ALA A 71 5.80 -17.85 -2.26
N ASP A 72 7.08 -18.06 -1.94
CA ASP A 72 7.64 -19.25 -1.30
C ASP A 72 7.80 -19.13 0.22
N ALA A 73 7.19 -18.12 0.85
CA ALA A 73 7.27 -17.94 2.30
C ALA A 73 6.40 -18.98 3.06
N CYS A 74 6.97 -19.59 4.11
CA CYS A 74 6.29 -20.53 5.01
C CYS A 74 6.50 -20.13 6.48
N GLY A 75 5.51 -20.39 7.34
CA GLY A 75 5.53 -20.03 8.78
C GLY A 75 4.66 -18.82 9.11
N LYS A 76 4.76 -18.29 10.34
CA LYS A 76 4.00 -17.10 10.75
C LYS A 76 4.81 -15.82 10.53
N LEU A 77 4.09 -14.74 10.23
CA LEU A 77 4.68 -13.41 10.23
C LEU A 77 5.16 -13.03 11.62
N CYS A 78 6.37 -12.47 11.70
CA CYS A 78 6.99 -11.99 12.94
C CYS A 78 7.33 -13.07 13.99
N GLU A 79 7.30 -14.36 13.64
CA GLU A 79 7.85 -15.43 14.47
C GLU A 79 9.39 -15.40 14.32
N LYS A 80 10.10 -15.30 15.45
CA LYS A 80 11.57 -15.30 15.50
C LYS A 80 12.10 -16.73 15.53
#